data_AF-W0E6A3-F1
#
_entry.id   AF-W0E6A3-F1
#
_cell.length_a   1.000
_cell.length_b   1.000
_cell.length_c   1.000
_cell.angle_alpha   90.00
_cell.angle_beta   90.00
_cell.angle_gamma   90.00
#
_symmetry.space_group_name_H-M   'P 1'
#
loop_
_entity.id
_entity.type
_entity.pdbx_description
1 polymer ?
#
loop_
_entity_poly.entity_id
_entity_poly.type
_entity_poly.pdbx_seq_one_letter_code
_entity_poly.pdbx_strand_id
1 'polypeptide(L)'
;MPTKDDYLSHLKQQLDAWKDDLEQLQEKATQTSGEARERVQQQIDELRAQWEAGHEKRERIREEADERWEEIREDAEEKWDELKRGARDTLSRIRAHFDDK
;
A
#
# COMPACT_ATOMS: atom_id res chain seq x y z
N MET A 1 -17.16 9.20 15.44
CA MET A 1 -16.86 8.52 14.17
C MET A 1 -15.87 9.40 13.42
N PRO A 2 -14.83 8.84 12.79
CA PRO A 2 -13.90 9.64 12.00
C PRO A 2 -14.65 10.31 10.85
N THR A 3 -14.33 11.57 10.58
CA THR A 3 -14.85 12.27 9.40
C THR A 3 -14.20 11.73 8.13
N LYS A 4 -14.78 12.06 6.97
CA LYS A 4 -14.17 11.78 5.66
C LYS A 4 -12.72 12.29 5.62
N ASP A 5 -12.47 13.49 6.13
CA ASP A 5 -11.15 14.11 6.12
C ASP A 5 -10.17 13.41 7.06
N ASP A 6 -10.62 12.95 8.23
CA ASP A 6 -9.80 12.12 9.13
C ASP A 6 -9.41 10.82 8.43
N TYR A 7 -10.36 10.19 7.75
CA TYR A 7 -10.12 8.96 7.01
C TYR A 7 -9.16 9.18 5.84
N LEU A 8 -9.36 10.20 5.01
CA LEU A 8 -8.46 10.55 3.90
C LEU A 8 -7.04 10.89 4.37
N SER A 9 -6.92 11.51 5.54
CA SER A 9 -5.63 11.80 6.19
C SER A 9 -4.95 10.52 6.67
N HIS A 10 -5.71 9.59 7.25
CA HIS A 10 -5.21 8.27 7.64
C HIS A 10 -4.72 7.45 6.44
N LEU A 11 -5.52 7.42 5.35
CA LEU A 11 -5.13 6.78 4.09
C LEU A 11 -3.81 7.35 3.57
N LYS A 12 -3.70 8.69 3.56
CA LYS A 12 -2.49 9.38 3.10
C LYS A 12 -1.26 8.95 3.89
N GLN A 13 -1.34 8.96 5.23
CA GLN A 13 -0.20 8.59 6.08
C GLN A 13 0.30 7.17 5.80
N GLN A 14 -0.61 6.24 5.53
CA GLN A 14 -0.24 4.86 5.20
C GLN A 14 0.33 4.73 3.79
N LEU A 15 -0.23 5.44 2.82
CA LEU A 15 0.33 5.48 1.46
C LEU A 15 1.72 6.11 1.43
N ASP A 16 1.95 7.15 2.22
CA ASP A 16 3.26 7.78 2.37
C ASP A 16 4.25 6.78 2.97
N ALA A 17 3.87 6.04 4.02
CA ALA A 17 4.71 5.00 4.60
C ALA A 17 5.05 3.86 3.61
N TRP A 18 4.07 3.38 2.84
CA TRP A 18 4.32 2.35 1.82
C TRP A 18 5.19 2.85 0.68
N LYS A 19 5.09 4.13 0.33
CA LYS A 19 5.99 4.75 -0.65
C LYS A 19 7.42 4.77 -0.14
N ASP A 20 7.63 5.17 1.12
CA ASP A 20 8.96 5.17 1.74
C ASP A 20 9.54 3.74 1.82
N ASP A 21 8.71 2.74 2.10
CA ASP A 21 9.11 1.33 2.06
C ASP A 21 9.49 0.89 0.64
N LEU A 22 8.68 1.25 -0.37
CA LEU A 22 8.96 0.96 -1.78
C LEU A 22 10.31 1.53 -2.21
N GLU A 23 10.61 2.79 -1.87
CA GLU A 23 11.88 3.44 -2.20
C GLU A 23 13.08 2.68 -1.58
N GLN A 24 12.99 2.33 -0.29
CA GLN A 24 14.03 1.55 0.40
C GLN A 24 14.21 0.14 -0.19
N LEU A 25 13.10 -0.52 -0.55
CA LEU A 25 13.12 -1.86 -1.13
C LEU A 25 13.72 -1.84 -2.54
N GLN A 26 13.41 -0.82 -3.33
CA GLN A 26 14.03 -0.62 -4.64
C GLN A 26 15.55 -0.46 -4.54
N GLU A 27 16.02 0.33 -3.57
CA GLU A 27 17.46 0.49 -3.33
C GLU A 27 18.11 -0.85 -2.96
N LYS A 28 17.53 -1.62 -2.03
CA LYS A 28 18.04 -2.96 -1.67
C LYS A 28 18.00 -3.94 -2.83
N ALA A 29 16.99 -3.86 -3.71
CA ALA A 29 16.91 -4.70 -4.90
C ALA A 29 18.07 -4.43 -5.87
N THR A 30 18.58 -3.19 -5.96
CA THR A 30 19.77 -2.89 -6.79
C THR A 30 21.04 -3.58 -6.28
N GLN A 31 21.10 -3.90 -4.98
CA GLN A 31 22.22 -4.60 -4.34
C GLN A 31 22.12 -6.13 -4.47
N THR A 32 21.02 -6.62 -5.04
CA THR A 32 20.76 -8.05 -5.26
C THR A 32 20.98 -8.40 -6.73
N SER A 33 21.35 -9.65 -7.03
CA SER A 33 21.65 -10.10 -8.40
C SER A 33 21.07 -11.48 -8.70
N GLY A 34 21.00 -11.82 -9.98
CA GLY A 34 20.45 -13.10 -10.46
C GLY A 34 18.96 -13.27 -10.16
N GLU A 35 18.52 -14.52 -9.98
CA GLU A 35 17.10 -14.85 -9.75
C GLU A 35 16.51 -14.18 -8.48
N ALA A 36 17.36 -13.91 -7.49
CA ALA A 36 16.97 -13.20 -6.27
C ALA A 36 16.47 -11.79 -6.60
N ARG A 37 17.17 -11.08 -7.50
CA ARG A 37 16.76 -9.75 -7.97
C ARG A 37 15.42 -9.79 -8.70
N GLU A 38 15.22 -10.79 -9.56
CA GLU A 38 13.97 -10.94 -10.31
C GLU A 38 12.78 -11.17 -9.37
N ARG A 39 12.93 -12.05 -8.37
CA ARG A 39 11.89 -12.32 -7.37
C ARG A 39 11.55 -11.08 -6.54
N VAL A 40 12.57 -10.37 -6.05
CA VAL A 40 12.36 -9.13 -5.28
C VAL A 40 11.70 -8.06 -6.15
N GLN A 41 12.13 -7.90 -7.40
CA GLN A 41 11.53 -6.91 -8.30
C GLN A 41 10.04 -7.18 -8.56
N GLN A 42 9.66 -8.45 -8.77
CA GLN A 42 8.25 -8.83 -8.92
C GLN A 42 7.41 -8.48 -7.69
N GLN A 43 7.95 -8.71 -6.49
CA GLN A 43 7.26 -8.38 -5.24
C GLN A 43 7.18 -6.86 -5.02
N ILE A 44 8.20 -6.10 -5.42
CA ILE A 44 8.17 -4.63 -5.41
C ILE A 44 7.10 -4.11 -6.37
N ASP A 45 6.99 -4.69 -7.56
CA ASP A 45 5.97 -4.31 -8.54
C ASP A 45 4.56 -4.65 -8.04
N GLU A 46 4.39 -5.78 -7.34
CA GLU A 46 3.13 -6.13 -6.65
C GLU A 46 2.76 -5.10 -5.57
N LEU A 47 3.71 -4.72 -4.71
CA LEU A 47 3.50 -3.71 -3.68
C LEU A 47 3.19 -2.33 -4.29
N ARG A 48 3.83 -1.97 -5.42
CA ARG A 48 3.54 -0.74 -6.15
C ARG A 48 2.11 -0.74 -6.68
N ALA A 49 1.64 -1.84 -7.27
CA ALA A 49 0.27 -1.95 -7.74
C ALA A 49 -0.75 -1.79 -6.59
N GLN A 50 -0.46 -2.33 -5.41
CA GLN A 50 -1.28 -2.15 -4.22
C GLN A 50 -1.27 -0.68 -3.74
N TRP A 51 -0.12 -0.02 -3.76
CA TRP A 51 -0.01 1.41 -3.45
C TRP A 51 -0.82 2.28 -4.43
N GLU A 52 -0.73 2.00 -5.73
CA GLU A 52 -1.49 2.71 -6.78
C GLU A 52 -3.00 2.53 -6.58
N ALA A 53 -3.46 1.30 -6.33
CA ALA A 53 -4.87 1.01 -6.03
C ALA A 53 -5.36 1.75 -4.78
N GLY A 54 -4.52 1.84 -3.76
CA GLY A 54 -4.83 2.60 -2.55
C GLY A 54 -4.91 4.10 -2.78
N HIS A 55 -4.00 4.64 -3.59
CA HIS A 55 -3.99 6.04 -3.99
C HIS A 55 -5.25 6.39 -4.81
N GLU A 56 -5.59 5.59 -5.81
CA GLU A 56 -6.79 5.77 -6.62
C GLU A 56 -8.05 5.76 -5.74
N LYS A 57 -8.16 4.77 -4.84
CA LYS A 57 -9.28 4.70 -3.91
C LYS A 57 -9.39 5.95 -3.03
N ARG A 58 -8.27 6.46 -2.52
CA ARG A 58 -8.24 7.68 -1.71
C ARG A 58 -8.76 8.88 -2.50
N GLU A 59 -8.31 9.06 -3.75
CA GLU A 59 -8.80 10.16 -4.59
C GLU A 59 -10.29 10.01 -4.93
N ARG A 60 -10.77 8.80 -5.21
CA ARG A 60 -12.21 8.56 -5.42
C ARG A 60 -13.06 8.94 -4.21
N ILE A 61 -12.63 8.59 -3.00
CA ILE A 61 -13.33 8.98 -1.77
C ILE A 61 -13.29 10.51 -1.60
N ARG A 62 -12.16 11.13 -1.94
CA ARG A 62 -12.02 12.59 -1.86
C ARG A 62 -13.00 13.31 -2.78
N GLU A 63 -13.18 12.82 -4.01
CA GLU A 63 -13.99 13.44 -5.06
C GLU A 63 -15.48 13.06 -5.01
N GLU A 64 -15.81 11.81 -4.69
CA GLU A 64 -17.17 11.25 -4.89
C GLU A 64 -17.98 11.10 -3.57
N ALA A 65 -17.34 11.18 -2.39
CA ALA A 65 -17.96 10.73 -1.14
C ALA A 65 -18.61 11.82 -0.27
N ASP A 66 -18.63 13.09 -0.67
CA ASP A 66 -19.02 14.20 0.23
C ASP A 66 -20.39 13.99 0.90
N GLU A 67 -21.43 13.76 0.10
CA GLU A 67 -22.81 13.67 0.64
C GLU A 67 -23.16 12.25 1.14
N ARG A 68 -22.40 11.24 0.74
CA ARG A 68 -22.70 9.81 1.00
C ARG A 68 -21.64 9.10 1.86
N TRP A 69 -20.73 9.85 2.49
CA TRP A 69 -19.63 9.29 3.27
C TRP A 69 -20.10 8.26 4.30
N GLU A 70 -21.13 8.60 5.08
CA GLU A 70 -21.67 7.71 6.12
C GLU A 70 -22.23 6.40 5.55
N GLU A 71 -22.72 6.40 4.30
CA GLU A 71 -23.24 5.19 3.64
C GLU A 71 -22.12 4.29 3.11
N ILE A 72 -21.00 4.87 2.67
CA ILE A 72 -19.95 4.14 1.96
C ILE A 72 -18.73 3.83 2.83
N ARG A 73 -18.61 4.43 4.01
CA ARG A 73 -17.39 4.34 4.81
C ARG A 73 -17.06 2.93 5.27
N GLU A 74 -18.07 2.10 5.57
CA GLU A 74 -17.84 0.75 6.09
C GLU A 74 -17.24 -0.13 5.00
N ASP A 75 -17.82 -0.09 3.79
CA ASP A 75 -17.26 -0.72 2.59
C ASP A 75 -15.86 -0.17 2.24
N ALA A 76 -15.65 1.14 2.43
CA ALA A 76 -14.35 1.76 2.21
C ALA A 76 -13.32 1.26 3.23
N GLU A 77 -13.66 1.16 4.52
CA GLU A 77 -12.81 0.63 5.57
C GLU A 77 -12.47 -0.85 5.31
N GLU A 78 -13.45 -1.69 4.98
CA GLU A 78 -13.23 -3.11 4.70
C GLU A 78 -12.25 -3.32 3.54
N LYS A 79 -12.53 -2.70 2.38
CA LYS A 79 -11.65 -2.79 1.21
C LYS A 79 -10.26 -2.23 1.49
N TRP A 80 -10.14 -1.28 2.42
CA TRP A 80 -8.84 -0.72 2.79
C TRP A 80 -8.06 -1.68 3.67
N ASP A 81 -8.75 -2.35 4.60
CA ASP A 81 -8.18 -3.40 5.43
C ASP A 81 -7.70 -4.62 4.62
N GLU A 82 -8.40 -4.97 3.54
CA GLU A 82 -7.94 -5.98 2.59
C GLU A 82 -6.66 -5.56 1.88
N LEU A 83 -6.63 -4.33 1.35
CA LEU A 83 -5.44 -3.78 0.69
C LEU A 83 -4.24 -3.76 1.64
N LYS A 84 -4.44 -3.30 2.89
CA LYS A 84 -3.40 -3.32 3.93
C LYS A 84 -2.86 -4.71 4.22
N ARG A 85 -3.75 -5.71 4.26
CA ARG A 85 -3.34 -7.11 4.47
C ARG A 85 -2.46 -7.59 3.32
N GLY A 86 -2.84 -7.30 2.07
CA GLY A 86 -2.04 -7.60 0.88
C GLY A 86 -0.67 -6.92 0.93
N ALA A 87 -0.62 -5.62 1.21
CA ALA A 87 0.64 -4.86 1.32
C ALA A 87 1.55 -5.40 2.41
N ARG A 88 1.01 -5.69 3.60
CA ARG A 88 1.79 -6.26 4.70
C ARG A 88 2.37 -7.62 4.35
N ASP A 89 1.60 -8.46 3.66
CA ASP A 89 2.03 -9.78 3.23
C ASP A 89 3.15 -9.68 2.19
N THR A 90 2.99 -8.83 1.17
CA THR A 90 4.04 -8.55 0.17
C THR A 90 5.31 -7.99 0.82
N LEU A 91 5.19 -7.00 1.72
CA LEU A 91 6.32 -6.46 2.49
C LEU A 91 7.03 -7.54 3.32
N SER A 92 6.27 -8.43 3.96
CA SER A 92 6.82 -9.53 4.76
C SER A 92 7.62 -10.50 3.90
N ARG A 93 7.13 -10.83 2.69
CA ARG A 93 7.85 -11.69 1.74
C ARG A 93 9.16 -11.05 1.27
N ILE A 94 9.13 -9.77 0.94
CA ILE A 94 10.33 -9.03 0.49
C ILE A 94 11.35 -8.99 1.63
N ARG A 95 10.91 -8.67 2.85
CA ARG A 95 11.78 -8.61 4.02
C ARG A 95 12.40 -9.97 4.35
N ALA A 96 11.62 -11.05 4.32
CA ALA A 96 12.12 -12.40 4.54
C ALA A 96 13.25 -12.76 3.56
N HIS A 97 13.18 -12.27 2.31
CA HIS A 97 14.26 -12.47 1.34
C HIS A 97 15.59 -11.81 1.74
N PHE A 98 15.54 -10.70 2.47
CA PHE A 98 16.73 -9.98 2.94
C PHE A 98 17.22 -10.43 4.32
N ASP A 99 16.33 -10.95 5.17
CA ASP A 99 16.68 -11.44 6.52
C ASP A 99 17.30 -12.86 6.50
N ASP A 100 17.18 -13.61 5.39
CA ASP A 100 17.75 -14.97 5.20
C ASP A 100 19.26 -14.97 4.80
N LYS A 101 19.99 -13.86 5.00
CA LYS A 101 21.42 -13.71 4.64
C LYS A 101 22.37 -13.77 5.82
#